data_AF-A0A8X7W1K5-F1
#
_entry.id   AF-A0A8X7W1K5-F1
#
_cell.length_a   1.000
_cell.length_b   1.000
_cell.length_c   1.000
_cell.angle_alpha   90.00
_cell.angle_beta   90.00
_cell.angle_gamma   90.00
#
_symmetry.space_group_name_H-M   'P 1'
#
loop_
_entity.id
_entity.type
_entity.pdbx_description
1 polymer ?
#
loop_
_entity_poly.entity_id
_entity_poly.type
_entity_poly.pdbx_seq_one_letter_code
_entity_poly.pdbx_strand_id
1 'polypeptide(L)'
;MSAIVCGSKRSLFDDLSAASSPPVSKKLRCSRFSSSLLLDHLAAIFPDMDHQILERAIEECGDDLDSAIRSLNQLRLESNPESSLAQDEAKVEVGGGGSSGKEEEVLNLDGTEWVELFVREMMSASDMKDAKDRASRALEALEKSIKARAGSDPAMQSSLQQENLMLKQQLEAVVQENSLLKRAVVTQQKRQRETEEQSQELQGLRQMVSQYQEQLRTLEVNNYALTLHLKQAQQNNGSIPGRFHPDVF
;
A
#
# COMPACT_ATOMS: atom_id res chain seq x y z
N MET A 1 44.27 12.69 -51.73
CA MET A 1 44.44 13.04 -50.30
C MET A 1 43.02 13.18 -49.74
N SER A 2 42.36 12.11 -49.30
CA SER A 2 42.35 11.52 -47.93
C SER A 2 41.93 12.56 -46.87
N ALA A 3 40.93 12.35 -46.01
CA ALA A 3 40.54 11.12 -45.32
C ALA A 3 39.05 11.05 -44.93
N ILE A 4 38.61 9.80 -44.69
CA ILE A 4 37.35 9.33 -44.11
C ILE A 4 37.51 9.22 -42.59
N VAL A 5 36.47 9.54 -41.80
CA VAL A 5 36.28 8.96 -40.45
C VAL A 5 34.82 8.54 -40.27
N CYS A 6 34.64 7.26 -39.96
CA CYS A 6 33.38 6.56 -39.71
C CYS A 6 32.79 6.89 -38.34
N GLY A 7 31.48 7.15 -38.29
CA GLY A 7 30.64 7.08 -37.09
C GLY A 7 29.85 5.78 -37.07
N SER A 8 30.15 4.90 -36.11
CA SER A 8 29.63 3.54 -35.97
C SER A 8 28.19 3.52 -35.43
N LYS A 9 27.23 3.05 -36.24
CA LYS A 9 25.88 2.65 -35.82
C LYS A 9 25.89 1.17 -35.42
N ARG A 10 25.33 0.82 -34.26
CA ARG A 10 24.97 -0.58 -33.95
C ARG A 10 23.45 -0.70 -33.88
N SER A 11 22.97 -1.42 -34.89
CA SER A 11 21.65 -2.04 -35.03
C SER A 11 21.51 -3.20 -34.05
N LEU A 12 20.39 -3.27 -33.33
CA LEU A 12 19.97 -4.44 -32.56
C LEU A 12 18.45 -4.62 -32.76
N PHE A 13 18.09 -5.15 -33.93
CA PHE A 13 16.75 -5.69 -34.17
C PHE A 13 16.86 -6.78 -35.24
N ASP A 14 16.99 -8.03 -34.80
CA ASP A 14 16.37 -9.23 -35.37
C ASP A 14 17.01 -10.46 -34.72
N ASP A 15 16.27 -11.13 -33.84
CA ASP A 15 16.20 -12.59 -33.85
C ASP A 15 15.06 -13.03 -32.91
N LEU A 16 13.87 -13.15 -33.48
CA LEU A 16 12.79 -13.95 -32.92
C LEU A 16 12.51 -15.10 -33.89
N SER A 17 12.82 -16.33 -33.46
CA SER A 17 11.91 -17.50 -33.51
C SER A 17 12.63 -18.78 -33.92
N ALA A 18 12.88 -19.65 -32.94
CA ALA A 18 12.34 -21.03 -32.97
C ALA A 18 12.77 -21.79 -31.71
N ALA A 19 11.78 -22.16 -30.89
CA ALA A 19 11.58 -23.49 -30.29
C ALA A 19 11.13 -23.47 -28.81
N SER A 20 9.87 -23.88 -28.64
CA SER A 20 9.39 -24.77 -27.56
C SER A 20 9.12 -24.21 -26.15
N SER A 21 7.83 -23.95 -25.91
CA SER A 21 7.02 -24.24 -24.69
C SER A 21 7.42 -23.66 -23.31
N PRO A 22 6.45 -23.17 -22.50
CA PRO A 22 6.74 -22.53 -21.22
C PRO A 22 6.84 -23.55 -20.07
N PRO A 23 7.72 -23.35 -19.07
CA PRO A 23 7.56 -24.02 -17.79
C PRO A 23 6.69 -23.14 -16.89
N VAL A 24 5.48 -23.62 -16.62
CA VAL A 24 4.69 -23.24 -15.45
C VAL A 24 5.41 -23.78 -14.21
N SER A 25 5.84 -22.91 -13.29
CA SER A 25 5.73 -23.08 -11.82
C SER A 25 6.76 -22.30 -10.98
N LYS A 26 6.21 -21.60 -9.98
CA LYS A 26 6.74 -21.28 -8.61
C LYS A 26 7.80 -20.18 -8.49
N LYS A 27 7.89 -19.36 -7.43
CA LYS A 27 7.05 -18.86 -6.31
C LYS A 27 8.09 -18.16 -5.40
N LEU A 28 7.78 -16.95 -4.93
CA LEU A 28 8.45 -16.22 -3.83
C LEU A 28 9.98 -16.03 -3.92
N ARG A 29 10.41 -14.81 -4.29
CA ARG A 29 11.67 -14.23 -3.79
C ARG A 29 11.44 -12.83 -3.19
N CYS A 30 10.27 -12.63 -2.58
CA CYS A 30 9.80 -11.36 -2.02
C CYS A 30 9.27 -11.51 -0.58
N SER A 31 9.70 -12.53 0.17
CA SER A 31 9.27 -12.73 1.58
C SER A 31 10.31 -12.20 2.58
N ARG A 32 11.62 -12.43 2.35
CA ARG A 32 12.67 -12.02 3.30
C ARG A 32 12.79 -10.52 3.59
N PHE A 33 12.42 -9.67 2.63
CA PHE A 33 12.45 -8.20 2.82
C PHE A 33 11.26 -7.70 3.65
N SER A 34 10.14 -8.43 3.63
CA SER A 34 8.96 -8.10 4.43
C SER A 34 9.17 -8.50 5.88
N SER A 35 9.76 -9.69 6.11
CA SER A 35 10.02 -10.22 7.45
C SER A 35 10.98 -9.34 8.27
N SER A 36 11.99 -8.73 7.63
CA SER A 36 12.95 -7.84 8.32
C SER A 36 12.30 -6.54 8.80
N LEU A 37 11.40 -5.95 8.01
CA LEU A 37 10.69 -4.72 8.40
C LEU A 37 9.65 -4.97 9.51
N LEU A 38 9.02 -6.14 9.51
CA LEU A 38 8.11 -6.56 10.57
C LEU A 38 8.85 -6.81 11.89
N LEU A 39 10.06 -7.36 11.81
CA LEU A 39 10.93 -7.62 12.95
C LEU A 39 11.40 -6.32 13.61
N ASP A 40 11.83 -5.33 12.81
CA ASP A 40 12.18 -4.00 13.31
C ASP A 40 11.00 -3.30 14.01
N HIS A 41 9.79 -3.48 13.46
CA HIS A 41 8.58 -2.91 14.04
C HIS A 41 8.18 -3.59 15.36
N LEU A 42 8.28 -4.91 15.43
CA LEU A 42 8.00 -5.69 16.65
C LEU A 42 9.05 -5.44 17.75
N ALA A 43 10.31 -5.27 17.39
CA ALA A 43 11.37 -4.88 18.33
C ALA A 43 11.14 -3.49 18.94
N ALA A 44 10.53 -2.56 18.19
CA ALA A 44 10.14 -1.25 18.72
C ALA A 44 8.97 -1.33 19.71
N ILE A 45 8.02 -2.25 19.51
CA ILE A 45 6.85 -2.45 20.39
C ILE A 45 7.25 -3.25 21.65
N PHE A 46 8.20 -4.17 21.52
CA PHE A 46 8.65 -5.07 22.59
C PHE A 46 10.17 -4.98 22.83
N PRO A 47 10.67 -3.85 23.35
CA PRO A 47 12.12 -3.62 23.51
C PRO A 47 12.80 -4.58 24.51
N ASP A 48 12.06 -5.15 25.47
CA ASP A 48 12.61 -6.09 26.45
C ASP A 48 12.55 -7.56 25.98
N MET A 49 12.09 -7.83 24.75
CA MET A 49 11.93 -9.19 24.23
C MET A 49 13.09 -9.59 23.32
N ASP A 50 13.54 -10.84 23.46
CA ASP A 50 14.63 -11.38 22.65
C ASP A 50 14.24 -11.47 21.16
N HIS A 51 15.19 -11.10 20.32
CA HIS A 51 15.06 -11.03 18.87
C HIS A 51 14.71 -12.39 18.23
N GLN A 52 15.16 -13.49 18.84
CA GLN A 52 14.83 -14.85 18.40
C GLN A 52 13.36 -15.22 18.67
N ILE A 53 12.76 -14.66 19.72
CA ILE A 53 11.34 -14.87 20.05
C ILE A 53 10.46 -14.07 19.09
N LEU A 54 10.89 -12.85 18.76
CA LEU A 54 10.21 -11.98 17.78
C LEU A 54 10.24 -12.60 16.38
N GLU A 55 11.40 -13.11 15.92
CA GLU A 55 11.54 -13.78 14.62
C GLU A 55 10.68 -15.05 14.54
N ARG A 56 10.69 -15.88 15.59
CA ARG A 56 9.84 -17.08 15.67
C ARG A 56 8.36 -16.74 15.62
N ALA A 57 7.92 -15.68 16.31
CA ALA A 57 6.53 -15.26 16.29
C ALA A 57 6.07 -14.81 14.89
N ILE A 58 6.94 -14.14 14.12
CA ILE A 58 6.64 -13.74 12.74
C ILE A 58 6.55 -14.96 11.82
N GLU A 59 7.45 -15.94 11.97
CA GLU A 59 7.43 -17.18 11.21
C GLU A 59 6.19 -18.05 11.51
N GLU A 60 5.81 -18.18 12.79
CA GLU A 60 4.63 -18.94 13.22
C GLU A 60 3.32 -18.26 12.82
N CYS A 61 3.30 -16.92 12.78
CA CYS A 61 2.13 -16.13 12.37
C CYS A 61 2.04 -15.88 10.87
N GLY A 62 2.99 -16.37 10.06
CA GLY A 62 2.95 -16.29 8.60
C GLY A 62 3.02 -14.87 8.04
N ASP A 63 3.97 -14.06 8.52
CA ASP A 63 4.15 -12.65 8.15
C ASP A 63 2.93 -11.74 8.48
N ASP A 64 1.99 -12.18 9.34
CA ASP A 64 0.88 -11.35 9.86
C ASP A 64 1.25 -10.66 11.18
N LEU A 65 1.42 -9.34 11.11
CA LEU A 65 1.87 -8.51 12.22
C LEU A 65 0.89 -8.52 13.41
N ASP A 66 -0.42 -8.43 13.15
CA ASP A 66 -1.44 -8.35 14.21
C ASP A 66 -1.57 -9.66 14.99
N SER A 67 -1.35 -10.78 14.31
CA SER A 67 -1.31 -12.10 14.95
C SER A 67 -0.03 -12.30 15.75
N ALA A 68 1.12 -11.83 15.25
CA ALA A 68 2.39 -11.85 15.98
C ALA A 68 2.32 -11.00 17.27
N ILE A 69 1.77 -9.79 17.20
CA ILE A 69 1.59 -8.90 18.36
C ILE A 69 0.68 -9.56 19.42
N ARG A 70 -0.41 -10.21 19.01
CA ARG A 70 -1.31 -10.91 19.95
C ARG A 70 -0.63 -12.10 20.63
N SER A 71 0.12 -12.89 19.88
CA SER A 71 0.88 -14.03 20.41
C SER A 71 1.95 -13.59 21.43
N LEU A 72 2.70 -12.53 21.11
CA LEU A 72 3.74 -12.00 21.99
C LEU A 72 3.18 -11.35 23.26
N ASN A 73 2.02 -10.68 23.16
CA ASN A 73 1.32 -10.17 24.34
C ASN A 73 0.82 -11.31 25.25
N GLN A 74 0.32 -12.42 24.70
CA GLN A 74 -0.06 -13.60 25.47
C GLN A 74 1.14 -14.20 26.22
N LEU A 75 2.29 -14.32 25.53
CA LEU A 75 3.55 -14.76 26.13
C LEU A 75 4.02 -13.86 27.28
N ARG A 76 3.86 -12.53 27.16
CA ARG A 76 4.16 -11.60 28.24
C ARG A 76 3.22 -11.77 29.44
N LEU A 77 1.93 -12.00 29.20
CA LEU A 77 0.93 -12.18 30.26
C LEU A 77 1.14 -13.50 31.04
N GLU A 78 1.55 -14.57 30.36
CA GLU A 78 1.87 -15.86 30.99
C GLU A 78 3.23 -15.86 31.71
N SER A 79 4.13 -14.93 31.38
CA SER A 79 5.45 -14.81 32.01
C SER A 79 5.47 -14.11 33.38
N ASN A 80 4.31 -13.71 33.92
CA ASN A 80 4.22 -13.06 35.24
C ASN A 80 3.64 -14.03 36.29
N PRO A 81 4.46 -14.81 37.01
CA PRO A 81 3.99 -15.55 38.17
C PRO A 81 3.96 -14.60 39.38
N GLU A 82 2.76 -14.47 39.96
CA GLU A 82 2.52 -14.06 41.35
C GLU A 82 2.65 -12.58 41.74
N SER A 83 1.53 -12.01 42.18
CA SER A 83 1.51 -11.11 43.35
C SER A 83 0.27 -11.43 44.17
N SER A 84 0.46 -12.41 45.03
CA SER A 84 -0.45 -12.95 46.01
C SER A 84 -0.81 -11.93 47.10
N LEU A 85 -2.09 -11.94 47.42
CA LEU A 85 -2.77 -11.48 48.63
C LEU A 85 -1.87 -11.22 49.85
N ALA A 86 -2.01 -10.04 50.45
CA ALA A 86 -1.74 -9.81 51.87
C ALA A 86 -2.84 -8.91 52.45
N GLN A 87 -3.67 -9.53 53.30
CA GLN A 87 -4.57 -8.88 54.24
C GLN A 87 -3.75 -8.16 55.31
N ASP A 88 -4.21 -7.00 55.78
CA ASP A 88 -3.95 -6.58 57.15
C ASP A 88 -5.16 -5.81 57.69
N GLU A 89 -5.70 -6.29 58.81
CA GLU A 89 -6.78 -5.66 59.55
C GLU A 89 -6.21 -4.87 60.74
N ALA A 90 -6.62 -3.62 60.90
CA ALA A 90 -6.52 -2.94 62.19
C ALA A 90 -7.68 -1.95 62.42
N LYS A 91 -8.49 -2.33 63.40
CA LYS A 91 -9.52 -1.64 64.19
C LYS A 91 -9.06 -0.27 64.75
N VAL A 92 -9.99 0.71 64.84
CA VAL A 92 -10.41 1.47 66.06
C VAL A 92 -11.17 2.78 65.71
N GLU A 93 -12.41 2.84 66.21
CA GLU A 93 -13.23 3.92 66.80
C GLU A 93 -13.37 5.36 66.23
N VAL A 94 -14.64 5.68 65.92
CA VAL A 94 -15.50 6.80 66.39
C VAL A 94 -14.95 8.23 66.46
N GLY A 95 -15.57 9.11 65.66
CA GLY A 95 -15.63 10.56 65.90
C GLY A 95 -16.60 11.25 64.94
N GLY A 96 -17.73 11.75 65.46
CA GLY A 96 -18.78 12.40 64.67
C GLY A 96 -18.60 13.90 64.48
N GLY A 97 -19.35 14.46 63.51
CA GLY A 97 -19.86 15.83 63.54
C GLY A 97 -19.33 16.82 62.50
N GLY A 98 -20.25 17.39 61.71
CA GLY A 98 -20.15 18.71 61.05
C GLY A 98 -19.34 18.76 59.75
N SER A 99 -19.94 18.61 58.57
CA SER A 99 -20.65 19.67 57.79
C SER A 99 -19.72 20.74 57.19
N SER A 100 -19.74 20.78 55.85
CA SER A 100 -19.33 21.89 54.98
C SER A 100 -17.91 21.90 54.37
N GLY A 101 -17.22 20.76 54.27
CA GLY A 101 -15.98 20.62 53.48
C GLY A 101 -15.82 19.30 52.70
N LYS A 102 -16.78 18.36 52.79
CA LYS A 102 -16.61 16.96 52.35
C LYS A 102 -16.84 16.69 50.86
N GLU A 103 -17.39 17.63 50.09
CA GLU A 103 -17.65 17.38 48.67
C GLU A 103 -16.37 17.43 47.82
N GLU A 104 -15.36 18.22 48.21
CA GLU A 104 -14.09 18.29 47.49
C GLU A 104 -13.14 17.12 47.83
N GLU A 105 -13.16 16.63 49.07
CA GLU A 105 -12.36 15.46 49.48
C GLU A 105 -12.80 14.19 48.77
N VAL A 106 -14.10 14.02 48.49
CA VAL A 106 -14.64 12.80 47.86
C VAL A 106 -14.22 12.66 46.38
N LEU A 107 -13.81 13.74 45.72
CA LEU A 107 -13.50 13.73 44.29
C LEU A 107 -12.11 13.19 43.95
N ASN A 108 -11.20 13.11 44.94
CA ASN A 108 -9.81 12.69 44.75
C ASN A 108 -9.48 11.31 45.33
N LEU A 109 -10.49 10.50 45.70
CA LEU A 109 -10.25 9.15 46.21
C LEU A 109 -9.72 8.22 45.11
N ASP A 110 -8.84 7.31 45.51
CA ASP A 110 -8.38 6.22 44.66
C ASP A 110 -9.39 5.06 44.59
N GLY A 111 -9.23 4.18 43.60
CA GLY A 111 -10.19 3.12 43.32
C GLY A 111 -10.47 2.21 44.53
N THR A 112 -9.44 1.93 45.33
CA THR A 112 -9.55 1.14 46.57
C THR A 112 -10.36 1.86 47.64
N GLU A 113 -10.14 3.18 47.80
CA GLU A 113 -10.83 3.99 48.79
C GLU A 113 -12.32 4.17 48.45
N TRP A 114 -12.65 4.25 47.15
CA TRP A 114 -14.04 4.22 46.67
C TRP A 114 -14.75 2.91 47.01
N VAL A 115 -14.06 1.77 46.86
CA VAL A 115 -14.61 0.45 47.23
C VAL A 115 -14.86 0.37 48.72
N GLU A 116 -13.91 0.81 49.55
CA GLU A 116 -14.07 0.84 51.00
C GLU A 116 -15.20 1.77 51.46
N LEU A 117 -15.30 2.97 50.87
CA LEU A 117 -16.38 3.93 51.16
C LEU A 117 -17.73 3.35 50.76
N PHE A 118 -17.82 2.70 49.59
CA PHE A 118 -19.05 2.07 49.11
C PHE A 118 -19.51 0.93 50.03
N VAL A 119 -18.59 0.03 50.41
CA VAL A 119 -18.88 -1.07 51.33
C VAL A 119 -19.27 -0.54 52.72
N ARG A 120 -18.55 0.47 53.24
CA ARG A 120 -18.86 1.11 54.53
C ARG A 120 -20.25 1.75 54.55
N GLU A 121 -20.62 2.48 53.49
CA GLU A 121 -21.95 3.09 53.35
C GLU A 121 -23.06 2.02 53.30
N MET A 122 -22.87 0.94 52.54
CA MET A 122 -23.86 -0.14 52.47
C MET A 122 -23.99 -0.91 53.79
N MET A 123 -22.88 -1.15 54.51
CA MET A 123 -22.88 -1.82 55.83
C MET A 123 -23.58 -0.99 56.92
N SER A 124 -23.67 0.33 56.72
CA SER A 124 -24.36 1.26 57.64
C SER A 124 -25.84 1.44 57.35
N ALA A 125 -26.36 0.81 56.27
CA ALA A 125 -27.74 0.97 55.87
C ALA A 125 -28.70 0.30 56.86
N SER A 126 -29.79 0.99 57.20
CA SER A 126 -30.80 0.47 58.12
C SER A 126 -31.77 -0.51 57.47
N ASP A 127 -31.98 -0.39 56.14
CA ASP A 127 -32.81 -1.30 55.35
C ASP A 127 -32.35 -1.33 53.88
N MET A 128 -32.95 -2.21 53.09
CA MET A 128 -32.62 -2.39 51.67
C MET A 128 -32.90 -1.15 50.82
N LYS A 129 -33.86 -0.30 51.20
CA LYS A 129 -34.20 0.90 50.45
C LYS A 129 -33.16 2.00 50.73
N ASP A 130 -32.76 2.18 51.98
CA ASP A 130 -31.66 3.04 52.41
C ASP A 130 -30.33 2.61 51.76
N ALA A 131 -30.05 1.31 51.72
CA ALA A 131 -28.87 0.78 51.03
C ALA A 131 -28.83 1.15 49.54
N LYS A 132 -29.98 1.06 48.85
CA LYS A 132 -30.11 1.46 47.43
C LYS A 132 -29.91 2.97 47.24
N ASP A 133 -30.49 3.78 48.11
CA ASP A 133 -30.38 5.24 48.04
C ASP A 133 -28.97 5.73 48.42
N ARG A 134 -28.23 4.99 49.25
CA ARG A 134 -26.79 5.20 49.51
C ARG A 134 -25.93 4.78 48.32
N ALA A 135 -26.20 3.61 47.75
CA ALA A 135 -25.48 3.11 46.59
C ALA A 135 -25.63 4.04 45.37
N SER A 136 -26.84 4.55 45.11
CA SER A 136 -27.06 5.50 44.02
C SER A 136 -26.26 6.78 44.22
N ARG A 137 -26.28 7.36 45.43
CA ARG A 137 -25.51 8.57 45.75
C ARG A 137 -24.01 8.36 45.63
N ALA A 138 -23.49 7.22 46.10
CA ALA A 138 -22.07 6.89 45.99
C ALA A 138 -21.63 6.70 44.52
N LEU A 139 -22.44 6.03 43.69
CA LEU A 139 -22.15 5.85 42.26
C LEU A 139 -22.26 7.15 41.48
N GLU A 140 -23.23 8.01 41.78
CA GLU A 140 -23.32 9.35 41.18
C GLU A 140 -22.12 10.23 41.56
N ALA A 141 -21.63 10.13 42.80
CA ALA A 141 -20.42 10.83 43.23
C ALA A 141 -19.16 10.30 42.53
N LEU A 142 -19.07 8.98 42.32
CA LEU A 142 -18.01 8.35 41.53
C LEU A 142 -18.07 8.78 40.06
N GLU A 143 -19.26 8.85 39.45
CA GLU A 143 -19.41 9.33 38.08
C GLU A 143 -18.93 10.79 37.94
N LYS A 144 -19.27 11.64 38.92
CA LYS A 144 -18.79 13.03 38.96
C LYS A 144 -17.27 13.11 39.15
N SER A 145 -16.67 12.27 40.01
CA SER A 145 -15.22 12.25 40.22
C SER A 145 -14.47 11.78 38.98
N ILE A 146 -14.98 10.76 38.27
CA ILE A 146 -14.40 10.28 37.01
C ILE A 146 -14.48 11.36 35.94
N LYS A 147 -15.63 12.03 35.77
CA LYS A 147 -15.79 13.12 34.80
C LYS A 147 -14.89 14.31 35.14
N ALA A 148 -14.77 14.66 36.42
CA ALA A 148 -13.86 15.69 36.88
C ALA A 148 -12.41 15.32 36.57
N ARG A 149 -11.97 14.11 36.93
CA ARG A 149 -10.60 13.63 36.66
C ARG A 149 -10.29 13.56 35.16
N ALA A 150 -11.22 13.10 34.34
CA ALA A 150 -11.09 13.05 32.88
C ALA A 150 -10.99 14.44 32.22
N GLY A 151 -11.55 15.48 32.85
CA GLY A 151 -11.42 16.88 32.41
C GLY A 151 -10.39 17.71 33.17
N SER A 152 -9.81 17.17 34.25
CA SER A 152 -8.93 17.89 35.19
C SER A 152 -7.46 17.70 34.89
N ASP A 153 -7.06 16.78 34.01
CA ASP A 153 -5.71 16.75 33.47
C ASP A 153 -5.67 17.56 32.16
N PRO A 154 -5.52 18.89 32.22
CA PRO A 154 -5.47 19.74 31.04
C PRO A 154 -4.27 19.40 30.15
N ALA A 155 -3.20 18.81 30.72
CA ALA A 155 -2.03 18.41 29.95
C ALA A 155 -2.34 17.17 29.10
N MET A 156 -2.96 16.14 29.69
CA MET A 156 -3.41 14.95 28.94
C MET A 156 -4.47 15.32 27.89
N GLN A 157 -5.44 16.16 28.25
CA GLN A 157 -6.49 16.57 27.31
C GLN A 157 -5.93 17.44 26.16
N SER A 158 -5.00 18.34 26.45
CA SER A 158 -4.30 19.12 25.42
C SER A 158 -3.44 18.24 24.52
N SER A 159 -2.74 17.25 25.07
CA SER A 159 -1.94 16.28 24.32
C SER A 159 -2.80 15.45 23.36
N LEU A 160 -3.92 14.90 23.85
CA LEU A 160 -4.88 14.17 23.02
C LEU A 160 -5.50 15.04 21.92
N GLN A 161 -5.80 16.31 22.21
CA GLN A 161 -6.30 17.25 21.21
C GLN A 161 -5.24 17.56 20.14
N GLN A 162 -3.99 17.74 20.55
CA GLN A 162 -2.87 17.98 19.65
C GLN A 162 -2.62 16.77 18.74
N GLU A 163 -2.63 15.56 19.28
CA GLU A 163 -2.51 14.32 18.52
C GLU A 163 -3.66 14.17 17.51
N ASN A 164 -4.90 14.40 17.94
CA ASN A 164 -6.06 14.37 17.05
C ASN A 164 -5.94 15.39 15.91
N LEU A 165 -5.42 16.59 16.18
CA LEU A 165 -5.19 17.59 15.15
C LEU A 165 -4.11 17.13 14.17
N MET A 166 -3.01 16.58 14.67
CA MET A 166 -1.92 16.04 13.84
C MET A 166 -2.41 14.90 12.94
N LEU A 167 -3.17 13.94 13.51
CA LEU A 167 -3.73 12.82 12.75
C LEU A 167 -4.69 13.29 11.66
N LYS A 168 -5.52 14.30 11.94
CA LYS A 168 -6.40 14.92 10.94
C LYS A 168 -5.61 15.58 9.80
N GLN A 169 -4.54 16.30 10.12
CA GLN A 169 -3.67 16.93 9.12
C GLN A 169 -2.97 15.88 8.24
N GLN A 170 -2.46 14.79 8.83
CA GLN A 170 -1.86 13.70 8.07
C GLN A 170 -2.89 13.01 7.16
N LEU A 171 -4.09 12.74 7.67
CA LEU A 171 -5.17 12.16 6.87
C LEU A 171 -5.52 13.06 5.68
N GLU A 172 -5.65 14.36 5.90
CA GLU A 172 -5.93 15.31 4.83
C GLU A 172 -4.81 15.33 3.77
N ALA A 173 -3.55 15.35 4.19
CA ALA A 173 -2.41 15.28 3.28
C ALA A 173 -2.43 14.01 2.42
N VAL A 174 -2.67 12.84 3.03
CA VAL A 174 -2.78 11.57 2.31
C VAL A 174 -3.95 11.56 1.32
N VAL A 175 -5.09 12.15 1.69
CA VAL A 175 -6.25 12.28 0.79
C VAL A 175 -5.91 13.18 -0.41
N GLN A 176 -5.22 14.30 -0.19
CA GLN A 176 -4.77 15.19 -1.25
C GLN A 176 -3.78 14.48 -2.19
N GLU A 177 -2.79 13.77 -1.66
CA GLU A 177 -1.84 12.97 -2.45
C GLU A 177 -2.54 11.88 -3.25
N ASN A 178 -3.50 11.18 -2.65
CA ASN A 178 -4.29 10.16 -3.34
C ASN A 178 -5.06 10.74 -4.54
N SER A 179 -5.61 11.95 -4.39
CA SER A 179 -6.29 12.66 -5.48
C SER A 179 -5.32 13.03 -6.62
N LEU A 180 -4.10 13.45 -6.29
CA LEU A 180 -3.06 13.77 -7.25
C LEU A 180 -2.57 12.53 -8.00
N LEU A 181 -2.37 11.41 -7.28
CA LEU A 181 -2.01 10.12 -7.86
C LEU A 181 -3.11 9.61 -8.81
N LYS A 182 -4.38 9.69 -8.42
CA LYS A 182 -5.50 9.33 -9.31
C LYS A 182 -5.47 10.15 -10.61
N ARG A 183 -5.26 11.46 -10.51
CA ARG A 183 -5.13 12.33 -11.70
C ARG A 183 -3.92 11.94 -12.55
N ALA A 184 -2.77 11.69 -11.94
CA ALA A 184 -1.56 11.26 -12.64
C ALA A 184 -1.75 9.94 -13.39
N VAL A 185 -2.42 8.96 -12.77
CA VAL A 185 -2.74 7.66 -13.38
C VAL A 185 -3.64 7.83 -14.60
N VAL A 186 -4.71 8.64 -14.49
CA VAL A 186 -5.59 8.91 -15.64
C VAL A 186 -4.83 9.58 -16.78
N THR A 187 -3.97 10.56 -16.48
CA THR A 187 -3.12 11.21 -17.49
C THR A 187 -2.11 10.23 -18.11
N GLN A 188 -1.57 9.31 -17.33
CA GLN A 188 -0.66 8.27 -17.83
C GLN A 188 -1.38 7.29 -18.75
N GLN A 189 -2.57 6.82 -18.37
CA GLN A 189 -3.40 5.94 -19.19
C GLN A 189 -3.78 6.59 -20.52
N LYS A 190 -4.11 7.89 -20.50
CA LYS A 190 -4.40 8.64 -21.73
C LYS A 190 -3.18 8.68 -22.67
N ARG A 191 -2.00 9.03 -22.16
CA ARG A 191 -0.76 9.07 -22.95
C ARG A 191 -0.37 7.69 -23.49
N GLN A 192 -0.57 6.66 -22.69
CA GLN A 192 -0.32 5.28 -23.11
C GLN A 192 -1.22 4.90 -24.29
N ARG A 193 -2.53 5.20 -24.19
CA ARG A 193 -3.48 4.94 -25.29
C ARG A 193 -3.11 5.69 -26.56
N GLU A 194 -2.76 6.97 -26.47
CA GLU A 194 -2.33 7.77 -27.63
C GLU A 194 -1.08 7.17 -28.29
N THR A 195 -0.15 6.63 -27.50
CA THR A 195 1.05 5.96 -28.01
C THR A 195 0.71 4.64 -28.69
N GLU A 196 -0.22 3.86 -28.12
CA GLU A 196 -0.72 2.62 -28.70
C GLU A 196 -1.43 2.89 -30.04
N GLU A 197 -2.27 3.91 -30.12
CA GLU A 197 -2.94 4.35 -31.35
C GLU A 197 -1.92 4.76 -32.42
N GLN A 198 -0.94 5.61 -32.07
CA GLN A 198 0.15 5.99 -32.97
C GLN A 198 0.95 4.78 -33.46
N SER A 199 1.18 3.79 -32.60
CA SER A 199 1.90 2.57 -32.98
C SER A 199 1.13 1.75 -34.02
N GLN A 200 -0.20 1.68 -33.91
CA GLN A 200 -1.07 1.00 -34.86
C GLN A 200 -1.10 1.73 -36.20
N GLU A 201 -1.21 3.06 -36.19
CA GLU A 201 -1.14 3.88 -37.40
C GLU A 201 0.21 3.72 -38.12
N LEU A 202 1.31 3.76 -37.37
CA LEU A 202 2.65 3.52 -37.91
C LEU A 202 2.78 2.12 -38.52
N GLN A 203 2.20 1.10 -37.89
CA GLN A 203 2.19 -0.25 -38.45
C GLN A 203 1.38 -0.31 -39.76
N GLY A 204 0.22 0.34 -39.82
CA GLY A 204 -0.59 0.45 -41.04
C GLY A 204 0.15 1.15 -42.18
N LEU A 205 0.82 2.27 -41.89
CA LEU A 205 1.63 2.98 -42.87
C LEU A 205 2.81 2.13 -43.37
N ARG A 206 3.49 1.38 -42.49
CA ARG A 206 4.56 0.46 -42.90
C ARG A 206 4.07 -0.60 -43.87
N GLN A 207 2.88 -1.18 -43.64
CA GLN A 207 2.28 -2.16 -44.54
C GLN A 207 1.95 -1.55 -45.90
N MET A 208 1.40 -0.33 -45.93
CA MET A 208 1.12 0.37 -47.18
C MET A 208 2.41 0.68 -47.96
N VAL A 209 3.46 1.14 -47.28
CA VAL A 209 4.77 1.36 -47.89
C VAL A 209 5.34 0.07 -48.48
N SER A 210 5.26 -1.07 -47.76
CA SER A 210 5.72 -2.35 -48.30
C SER A 210 4.93 -2.78 -49.54
N GLN A 211 3.61 -2.55 -49.56
CA GLN A 211 2.77 -2.83 -50.74
C GLN A 211 3.20 -1.98 -51.95
N TYR A 212 3.42 -0.68 -51.77
CA TYR A 212 3.88 0.18 -52.86
C TYR A 212 5.29 -0.18 -53.35
N GLN A 213 6.19 -0.57 -52.44
CA GLN A 213 7.53 -1.05 -52.82
C GLN A 213 7.45 -2.33 -53.66
N GLU A 214 6.54 -3.24 -53.36
CA GLU A 214 6.34 -4.47 -54.14
C GLU A 214 5.70 -4.19 -55.51
N GLN A 215 4.75 -3.26 -55.58
CA GLN A 215 4.19 -2.80 -56.86
C GLN A 215 5.24 -2.17 -57.75
N LEU A 216 6.10 -1.31 -57.20
CA LEU A 216 7.23 -0.72 -57.93
C LEU A 216 8.16 -1.80 -58.48
N ARG A 217 8.59 -2.75 -57.64
CA ARG A 217 9.43 -3.88 -58.07
C ARG A 217 8.80 -4.68 -59.21
N THR A 218 7.49 -4.93 -59.13
CA THR A 218 6.74 -5.65 -60.17
C THR A 218 6.73 -4.88 -61.50
N LEU A 219 6.46 -3.57 -61.43
CA LEU A 219 6.47 -2.70 -62.62
C LEU A 219 7.86 -2.58 -63.23
N GLU A 220 8.91 -2.49 -62.42
CA GLU A 220 10.31 -2.46 -62.88
C GLU A 220 10.66 -3.74 -63.64
N VAL A 221 10.33 -4.91 -63.10
CA VAL A 221 10.55 -6.21 -63.77
C VAL A 221 9.76 -6.30 -65.08
N ASN A 222 8.49 -5.88 -65.09
CA ASN A 222 7.67 -5.88 -66.30
C ASN A 222 8.23 -4.95 -67.38
N ASN A 223 8.65 -3.74 -67.00
CA ASN A 223 9.24 -2.77 -67.92
C ASN A 223 10.56 -3.29 -68.52
N TYR A 224 11.39 -3.92 -67.69
CA TYR A 224 12.62 -4.58 -68.15
C TYR A 224 12.33 -5.70 -69.15
N ALA A 225 11.37 -6.60 -68.85
CA ALA A 225 10.98 -7.68 -69.74
C ALA A 225 10.47 -7.15 -71.09
N LEU A 226 9.59 -6.14 -71.07
CA LEU A 226 9.09 -5.48 -72.29
C LEU A 226 10.23 -4.84 -73.10
N THR A 227 11.15 -4.14 -72.44
CA THR A 227 12.32 -3.55 -73.09
C THR A 227 13.20 -4.60 -73.75
N LEU A 228 13.41 -5.75 -73.09
CA LEU A 228 14.18 -6.86 -73.63
C LEU A 228 13.49 -7.47 -74.86
N HIS A 229 12.18 -7.72 -74.79
CA HIS A 229 11.39 -8.22 -75.91
C HIS A 229 11.39 -7.27 -77.10
N LEU A 230 11.27 -5.95 -76.86
CA LEU A 230 11.34 -4.94 -77.91
C LEU A 230 12.69 -4.95 -78.63
N LYS A 231 13.80 -5.00 -77.88
CA LYS A 231 15.14 -5.10 -78.47
C LYS A 231 15.30 -6.37 -79.30
N GLN A 232 14.80 -7.51 -78.82
CA GLN A 232 14.85 -8.77 -79.54
C GLN A 232 14.03 -8.71 -80.85
N ALA A 233 12.83 -8.14 -80.82
CA ALA A 233 12.00 -7.95 -82.01
C ALA A 233 12.67 -7.01 -83.04
N GLN A 234 13.30 -5.93 -82.58
CA GLN A 234 14.04 -5.00 -83.46
C GLN A 234 15.27 -5.67 -84.09
N GLN A 235 16.02 -6.47 -83.35
CA GLN A 235 17.18 -7.21 -83.86
C GLN A 235 16.76 -8.31 -84.84
N ASN A 236 15.66 -9.03 -84.58
CA ASN A 236 15.12 -10.02 -85.53
C ASN A 236 14.55 -9.38 -86.80
N ASN A 237 14.03 -8.15 -86.74
CA ASN A 237 13.60 -7.40 -87.93
C ASN A 237 14.76 -6.89 -88.80
N GLY A 238 16.01 -6.95 -88.31
CA GLY A 238 17.22 -6.72 -89.12
C GLY A 238 17.50 -7.81 -90.15
N SER A 239 16.76 -8.93 -90.12
CA SER A 239 16.86 -10.06 -91.05
C SER A 239 15.75 -10.09 -92.12
N ILE A 240 14.87 -9.08 -92.19
CA ILE A 240 13.91 -8.99 -93.30
C ILE A 240 14.54 -8.10 -94.38
N PRO A 241 14.86 -8.64 -95.57
CA PRO A 241 15.33 -7.83 -96.69
C PRO A 241 14.24 -6.81 -97.04
N GLY A 242 14.56 -5.53 -96.86
CA GLY A 242 13.72 -4.43 -97.32
C GLY A 242 13.56 -4.47 -98.83
N ARG A 243 12.58 -5.24 -99.32
CA ARG A 243 11.82 -4.88 -100.51
C ARG A 243 10.75 -3.90 -100.07
N PHE A 244 11.15 -2.65 -99.88
CA PHE A 244 10.22 -1.55 -100.12
C PHE A 244 10.13 -1.41 -101.64
N HIS A 245 8.94 -1.63 -102.19
CA HIS A 245 8.69 -1.35 -103.59
C HIS A 245 8.50 0.16 -103.72
N PRO A 246 9.37 0.91 -104.42
CA PRO A 246 9.01 2.24 -104.87
C PRO A 246 7.97 2.06 -105.98
N ASP A 247 7.06 3.03 -106.09
CA ASP A 247 5.94 3.07 -107.04
C ASP A 247 4.70 2.26 -106.64
N VAL A 248 3.91 2.87 -105.76
CA VAL A 248 2.45 2.79 -105.86
C VAL A 248 1.95 4.24 -105.92
N PHE A 249 1.45 4.62 -107.10
CA PHE A 249 0.75 5.88 -107.37
C PHE A 249 -0.61 5.93 -106.68
#